data_AF-A0A183ELX7-F1
#
_entry.id   AF-A0A183ELX7-F1
#
_cell.length_a   1.000
_cell.length_b   1.000
_cell.length_c   1.000
_cell.angle_alpha   90.00
_cell.angle_beta   90.00
_cell.angle_gamma   90.00
#
_symmetry.space_group_name_H-M   'P 1'
#
loop_
_entity.id
_entity.type
_entity.pdbx_description
1 polymer ?
#
loop_
_entity_poly.entity_id
_entity_poly.type
_entity_poly.pdbx_seq_one_letter_code
_entity_poly.pdbx_strand_id
1 'polypeptide(L)'
;MRGNELWLGFSKEIAILSRLQRFPYPPYTNKIIELGSFFLPTIVAYSFMINVVYITRSIVVEKETQLKSYMKVMGLSQWLLWVSYLISNFIKLFVTVVVLSSLYYVVTPKSDPTVALVFFTLYAVNVIYVGFAISVFLDSGAAAMQIVPFVWVVLYAWQLLFAVKDLLSSFPKSVRLLNSLNPDIALAYGLGFMCQYETVGKFLFVFNSL
;
A
#
# COMPACT_ATOMS: atom_id res chain seq x y z
N MET A 1 -0.57 -48.32 -45.62
CA MET A 1 0.44 -48.01 -44.60
C MET A 1 0.27 -46.64 -43.91
N ARG A 2 -0.61 -45.73 -44.37
CA ARG A 2 -0.86 -44.42 -43.72
C ARG A 2 -1.77 -44.42 -42.48
N GLY A 3 -2.50 -45.51 -42.21
CA GLY A 3 -3.47 -45.56 -41.11
C GLY A 3 -2.84 -45.57 -39.72
N ASN A 4 -1.72 -46.29 -39.55
CA ASN A 4 -1.13 -46.52 -38.22
C ASN A 4 -0.37 -45.31 -37.67
N GLU A 5 0.11 -44.42 -38.55
CA GLU A 5 0.80 -43.19 -38.14
C GLU A 5 -0.16 -42.14 -37.57
N LEU A 6 -1.40 -42.08 -38.07
CA LEU A 6 -2.44 -41.19 -37.55
C LEU A 6 -2.89 -41.59 -36.14
N TRP A 7 -3.03 -42.89 -35.88
CA TRP A 7 -3.37 -43.41 -34.54
C TRP A 7 -2.24 -43.19 -33.51
N LEU A 8 -0.97 -43.31 -33.94
CA LEU A 8 0.19 -43.00 -33.11
C LEU A 8 0.31 -41.49 -32.80
N GLY A 9 -0.02 -40.62 -33.76
CA GLY A 9 -0.10 -39.18 -33.54
C GLY A 9 -1.20 -38.80 -32.55
N PHE A 10 -2.40 -39.34 -32.73
CA PHE A 10 -3.54 -39.09 -31.84
C PHE A 10 -3.33 -39.66 -30.42
N SER A 11 -2.67 -40.81 -30.30
CA SER A 11 -2.26 -41.39 -29.02
C SER A 11 -1.27 -40.49 -28.26
N LYS A 12 -0.30 -39.89 -28.96
CA LYS A 12 0.66 -38.95 -28.36
C LYS A 12 -0.02 -37.66 -27.91
N GLU A 13 -0.93 -37.11 -28.71
CA GLU A 13 -1.75 -35.94 -28.35
C GLU A 13 -2.54 -36.19 -27.04
N ILE A 14 -3.24 -37.33 -26.94
CA ILE A 14 -4.00 -37.69 -25.72
C ILE A 14 -3.06 -37.90 -24.53
N ALA A 15 -1.88 -38.50 -24.74
CA ALA A 15 -0.89 -38.68 -23.68
C ALA A 15 -0.37 -37.33 -23.16
N ILE A 16 -0.18 -36.33 -24.03
CA ILE A 16 0.20 -34.96 -23.63
C ILE A 16 -0.92 -34.30 -22.84
N LEU A 17 -2.18 -34.45 -23.27
CA LEU A 17 -3.35 -33.94 -22.53
C LEU A 17 -3.52 -34.62 -21.16
N SER A 18 -3.17 -35.90 -21.03
CA SER A 18 -3.21 -36.61 -19.74
C SER A 18 -2.11 -36.17 -18.75
N ARG A 19 -1.01 -35.58 -19.25
CA ARG A 19 0.05 -35.01 -18.41
C ARG A 19 -0.23 -33.56 -17.98
N LEU A 20 -1.24 -32.91 -18.56
CA LEU A 20 -1.81 -31.66 -18.04
C LEU A 20 -2.70 -31.97 -16.83
N GLN A 21 -2.12 -32.55 -15.78
CA GLN A 21 -2.80 -32.67 -14.51
C GLN A 21 -2.91 -31.27 -13.91
N ARG A 22 -4.14 -30.80 -13.66
CA ARG A 22 -4.36 -29.54 -12.95
C ARG A 22 -3.74 -29.67 -11.57
N PHE A 23 -2.82 -28.76 -11.21
CA PHE A 23 -2.24 -28.74 -9.87
C PHE A 23 -3.39 -28.70 -8.84
N PRO A 24 -3.35 -29.55 -7.79
CA PRO A 24 -4.38 -29.53 -6.77
C PRO A 24 -4.37 -28.17 -6.08
N TYR A 25 -5.45 -27.41 -6.26
CA TYR A 25 -5.61 -26.11 -5.61
C TYR A 25 -5.92 -26.32 -4.12
N PRO A 26 -5.27 -25.57 -3.21
CA PRO A 26 -5.59 -25.66 -1.80
C PRO A 26 -7.06 -25.26 -1.55
N PRO A 27 -7.71 -25.86 -0.54
CA PRO A 27 -9.11 -25.58 -0.23
C PRO A 27 -9.28 -24.13 0.26
N TYR A 28 -9.94 -23.30 -0.55
CA TYR A 28 -10.30 -21.92 -0.21
C TYR A 28 -11.25 -21.91 0.99
N THR A 29 -10.76 -21.49 2.15
CA THR A 29 -11.56 -21.52 3.40
C THR A 29 -12.33 -20.22 3.61
N ASN A 30 -11.82 -19.06 3.16
CA ASN A 30 -12.35 -17.74 3.53
C ASN A 30 -12.66 -16.83 2.32
N LYS A 31 -13.82 -17.02 1.67
CA LYS A 31 -14.27 -16.17 0.53
C LYS A 31 -14.46 -14.69 0.89
N ILE A 32 -14.77 -14.39 2.15
CA ILE A 32 -15.01 -13.01 2.64
C ILE A 32 -13.70 -12.21 2.69
N ILE A 33 -12.58 -12.84 3.06
CA ILE A 33 -11.27 -12.18 3.18
C ILE A 33 -10.69 -11.88 1.80
N GLU A 34 -10.95 -12.76 0.82
CA GLU A 34 -10.57 -12.53 -0.57
C GLU A 34 -11.27 -11.31 -1.17
N LEU A 35 -12.59 -11.16 -0.96
CA LEU A 35 -13.31 -9.95 -1.35
C LEU A 35 -12.84 -8.72 -0.53
N GLY A 36 -12.59 -8.93 0.77
CA GLY A 36 -12.03 -7.92 1.67
C GLY A 36 -10.68 -7.39 1.18
N SER A 37 -9.82 -8.22 0.58
CA SER A 37 -8.50 -7.80 0.11
C SER A 37 -8.54 -6.72 -0.98
N PHE A 38 -9.63 -6.62 -1.74
CA PHE A 38 -9.82 -5.55 -2.73
C PHE A 38 -10.35 -4.26 -2.11
N PHE A 39 -11.23 -4.35 -1.11
CA PHE A 39 -11.85 -3.18 -0.48
C PHE A 39 -11.03 -2.61 0.70
N LEU A 40 -10.30 -3.45 1.44
CA LEU A 40 -9.52 -3.06 2.62
C LEU A 40 -8.47 -1.98 2.29
N PRO A 41 -7.64 -2.10 1.25
CA PRO A 41 -6.66 -1.06 0.90
C PRO A 41 -7.33 0.27 0.57
N THR A 42 -8.46 0.23 -0.13
CA THR A 42 -9.23 1.42 -0.49
C THR A 42 -9.76 2.14 0.74
N ILE A 43 -10.39 1.41 1.68
CA ILE A 43 -10.92 2.00 2.92
C ILE A 43 -9.79 2.64 3.74
N VAL A 44 -8.65 1.95 3.86
CA VAL A 44 -7.49 2.47 4.61
C VAL A 44 -6.89 3.70 3.91
N ALA A 45 -6.73 3.68 2.59
CA ALA A 45 -6.19 4.81 1.82
C ALA A 45 -7.04 6.09 2.02
N TYR A 46 -8.36 5.97 1.93
CA TYR A 46 -9.26 7.11 2.15
C TYR A 46 -9.33 7.57 3.61
N SER A 47 -9.16 6.66 4.59
CA SER A 47 -9.04 7.04 6.00
C SER A 47 -7.81 7.92 6.26
N PHE A 48 -6.68 7.59 5.63
CA PHE A 48 -5.43 8.34 5.79
C PHE A 48 -5.37 9.63 4.97
N MET A 49 -6.18 9.75 3.91
CA MET A 49 -6.31 10.98 3.11
C MET A 49 -6.56 12.22 3.98
N ILE A 50 -7.52 12.13 4.92
CA ILE A 50 -7.87 13.25 5.81
C ILE A 50 -6.67 13.64 6.69
N ASN A 51 -5.92 12.65 7.18
CA ASN A 51 -4.73 12.90 7.98
C ASN A 51 -3.64 13.64 7.18
N VAL A 52 -3.41 13.26 5.92
CA VAL A 52 -2.43 13.92 5.03
C VAL A 52 -2.78 15.39 4.82
N VAL A 53 -4.06 15.69 4.62
CA VAL A 53 -4.56 17.06 4.46
C VAL A 53 -4.25 17.89 5.69
N TYR A 54 -4.54 17.38 6.88
CA TYR A 54 -4.28 18.11 8.14
C TYR A 54 -2.79 18.30 8.43
N ILE A 55 -1.96 17.27 8.17
CA ILE A 55 -0.50 17.36 8.33
C ILE A 55 0.04 18.45 7.41
N THR A 56 -0.30 18.39 6.13
CA THR A 56 0.18 19.36 5.14
C THR A 56 -0.31 20.77 5.48
N ARG A 57 -1.59 20.93 5.83
CA ARG A 57 -2.15 22.22 6.25
C ARG A 57 -1.40 22.79 7.46
N SER A 58 -1.10 21.97 8.47
CA SER A 58 -0.40 22.44 9.67
C SER A 58 0.98 23.02 9.35
N ILE A 59 1.70 22.41 8.40
CA ILE A 59 3.01 22.86 7.96
C ILE A 59 2.89 24.13 7.11
N VAL A 60 1.89 24.22 6.23
CA VAL A 60 1.73 25.37 5.33
C VAL A 60 1.21 26.60 6.08
N VAL A 61 0.29 26.44 7.04
CA VAL A 61 -0.18 27.55 7.89
C VAL A 61 0.96 28.14 8.71
N GLU A 62 1.90 27.31 9.17
CA GLU A 62 3.12 27.80 9.82
C GLU A 62 4.00 28.64 8.88
N LYS A 63 4.13 28.21 7.62
CA LYS A 63 4.87 28.95 6.60
C LYS A 63 4.21 30.29 6.30
N GLU A 64 2.89 30.30 6.16
CA GLU A 64 2.08 31.48 5.88
C GLU A 64 2.20 32.53 7.00
N THR A 65 2.18 32.08 8.24
CA THR A 65 2.36 32.93 9.44
C THR A 65 3.81 33.32 9.71
N GLN A 66 4.76 32.89 8.86
CA GLN A 66 6.18 33.23 8.93
C GLN A 66 6.83 32.92 10.30
N LEU A 67 6.34 31.89 11.02
CA LEU A 67 6.81 31.55 12.37
C LEU A 67 8.31 31.22 12.43
N LYS A 68 8.90 30.79 11.31
CA LYS A 68 10.36 30.64 11.17
C LYS A 68 11.13 31.94 11.39
N SER A 69 10.63 33.07 10.88
CA SER A 69 11.23 34.39 11.04
C SER A 69 11.12 34.86 12.49
N TYR A 70 9.98 34.62 13.14
CA TYR A 70 9.78 34.91 14.56
C TYR A 70 10.75 34.11 15.45
N MET A 71 10.91 32.81 15.19
CA MET A 71 11.84 31.96 15.95
C MET A 71 13.31 32.32 15.74
N LYS A 72 13.67 32.79 14.53
CA LYS A 72 15.02 33.28 14.23
C LYS A 72 15.35 34.54 15.04
N VAL A 73 14.38 35.43 15.25
CA VAL A 73 14.55 36.62 16.11
C VAL A 73 14.74 36.23 17.58
N MET A 74 14.14 35.12 18.02
CA MET A 74 14.31 34.57 19.38
C MET A 74 15.60 33.73 19.56
N GLY A 75 16.43 33.60 18.52
CA GLY A 75 17.70 32.85 18.59
C GLY A 75 17.54 31.33 18.54
N LEU A 76 16.37 30.80 18.18
CA LEU A 76 16.14 29.35 18.07
C LEU A 76 16.55 28.80 16.70
N SER A 77 17.08 27.57 16.68
CA SER A 77 17.51 26.94 15.43
C SER A 77 16.32 26.46 14.58
N GLN A 78 16.38 26.69 13.26
CA GLN A 78 15.30 26.34 12.33
C GLN A 78 15.06 24.82 12.20
N TRP A 79 16.06 23.99 12.52
CA TRP A 79 15.96 22.53 12.47
C TRP A 79 15.01 21.96 13.53
N LEU A 80 14.94 22.59 14.71
CA LEU A 80 14.04 22.17 15.79
C LEU A 80 12.57 22.23 15.37
N LEU A 81 12.20 23.22 14.55
CA LEU A 81 10.84 23.37 14.05
C LEU A 81 10.46 22.19 13.13
N TRP A 82 11.34 21.77 12.23
CA TRP A 82 11.11 20.59 11.39
C TRP A 82 10.96 19.30 12.19
N VAL A 83 11.81 19.11 13.20
CA VAL A 83 11.74 17.95 14.10
C VAL A 83 10.45 17.97 14.92
N SER A 84 10.04 19.14 15.43
CA SER A 84 8.77 19.30 16.15
C SER A 84 7.57 18.90 15.32
N TYR A 85 7.52 19.30 14.04
CA TYR A 85 6.46 18.86 13.13
C TYR A 85 6.48 17.36 12.88
N LEU A 86 7.66 16.78 12.69
CA LEU A 86 7.78 15.35 12.44
C LEU A 86 7.29 14.55 13.66
N ILE A 87 7.71 14.92 14.87
CA ILE A 87 7.31 14.23 16.11
C ILE A 87 5.82 14.44 16.39
N SER A 88 5.32 15.67 16.30
CA SER A 88 3.92 15.99 16.61
C SER A 88 2.95 15.29 15.65
N ASN A 89 3.28 15.24 14.36
CA ASN A 89 2.47 14.53 13.37
C ASN A 89 2.60 13.01 13.50
N PHE A 90 3.78 12.50 13.86
CA PHE A 90 3.98 11.08 14.13
C PHE A 90 3.13 10.59 15.30
N ILE A 91 3.10 11.31 16.43
CA ILE A 91 2.27 10.96 17.59
C ILE A 91 0.78 10.93 17.21
N LYS A 92 0.30 11.95 16.48
CA LYS A 92 -1.11 12.01 16.03
C LYS A 92 -1.48 10.82 15.15
N LEU A 93 -0.62 10.49 14.16
CA LEU A 93 -0.85 9.35 13.28
C LEU A 93 -0.69 8.00 13.97
N PHE A 94 0.18 7.90 14.98
CA PHE A 94 0.38 6.66 15.72
C PHE A 94 -0.91 6.22 16.44
N VAL A 95 -1.68 7.17 16.97
CA VAL A 95 -3.01 6.88 17.54
C VAL A 95 -3.94 6.27 16.50
N THR A 96 -3.98 6.84 15.29
CA THR A 96 -4.78 6.29 14.17
C THR A 96 -4.32 4.89 13.77
N VAL A 97 -3.01 4.63 13.77
CA VAL A 97 -2.41 3.31 13.47
C VAL A 97 -2.83 2.26 14.50
N VAL A 98 -2.80 2.59 15.79
CA VAL A 98 -3.21 1.65 16.85
C VAL A 98 -4.69 1.27 16.69
N VAL A 99 -5.56 2.25 16.43
CA VAL A 99 -6.99 2.01 16.17
C VAL A 99 -7.17 1.12 14.95
N LEU A 100 -6.50 1.44 13.84
CA LEU A 100 -6.60 0.65 12.62
C LEU A 100 -6.08 -0.79 12.81
N SER A 101 -4.96 -0.96 13.51
CA SER A 101 -4.39 -2.27 13.81
C SER A 101 -5.34 -3.11 14.66
N SER A 102 -6.03 -2.49 15.62
CA SER A 102 -7.05 -3.18 16.43
C SER A 102 -8.25 -3.64 15.60
N LEU A 103 -8.71 -2.80 14.66
CA LEU A 103 -9.79 -3.15 13.73
C LEU A 103 -9.38 -4.28 12.80
N TYR A 104 -8.15 -4.24 12.28
CA TYR A 104 -7.61 -5.28 11.41
C TYR A 104 -7.54 -6.65 12.10
N TYR A 105 -7.15 -6.68 13.38
CA TYR A 105 -7.12 -7.90 14.18
C TYR A 105 -8.51 -8.56 14.34
N VAL A 106 -9.57 -7.77 14.47
CA VAL A 106 -10.95 -8.29 14.54
C VAL A 106 -11.37 -8.96 13.23
N VAL A 107 -10.90 -8.44 12.09
CA VAL A 107 -11.21 -8.98 10.76
C VAL A 107 -10.37 -10.22 10.44
N THR A 108 -9.15 -10.32 10.99
CA THR A 108 -8.14 -11.32 10.62
C THR A 108 -7.63 -12.11 11.83
N PRO A 109 -8.44 -13.03 12.40
CA PRO A 109 -8.13 -13.69 13.67
C PRO A 109 -6.93 -14.65 13.62
N LYS A 110 -6.43 -15.01 12.43
CA LYS A 110 -5.27 -15.90 12.26
C LYS A 110 -3.95 -15.14 12.14
N SER A 111 -3.99 -13.82 11.97
CA SER A 111 -2.81 -13.00 11.68
C SER A 111 -2.13 -12.52 12.97
N ASP A 112 -0.79 -12.54 12.99
CA ASP A 112 -0.04 -12.02 14.13
C ASP A 112 -0.22 -10.50 14.26
N PRO A 113 -0.76 -9.98 15.38
CA PRO A 113 -1.10 -8.56 15.53
C PRO A 113 0.12 -7.64 15.46
N THR A 114 1.30 -8.15 15.85
CA THR A 114 2.56 -7.39 15.81
C THR A 114 2.97 -7.03 14.39
N VAL A 115 2.75 -7.93 13.42
CA VAL A 115 3.13 -7.70 12.01
C VAL A 115 2.26 -6.59 11.40
N ALA A 116 0.95 -6.61 11.68
CA ALA A 116 0.02 -5.58 11.24
C ALA A 116 0.40 -4.20 11.82
N LEU A 117 0.72 -4.13 13.12
CA LEU A 117 1.12 -2.88 13.77
C LEU A 117 2.39 -2.28 13.14
N VAL A 118 3.43 -3.10 12.96
CA VAL A 118 4.69 -2.65 12.34
C VAL A 118 4.45 -2.16 10.91
N PHE A 119 3.64 -2.89 10.13
CA PHE A 119 3.30 -2.49 8.77
C PHE A 119 2.55 -1.16 8.70
N PHE A 120 1.49 -0.97 9.49
CA PHE A 120 0.75 0.29 9.51
C PHE A 120 1.58 1.46 10.05
N THR A 121 2.56 1.19 10.92
CA THR A 121 3.52 2.22 11.38
C THR A 121 4.44 2.65 10.25
N LEU A 122 4.99 1.71 9.47
CA LEU A 122 5.79 2.03 8.28
C LEU A 122 4.97 2.79 7.23
N TYR A 123 3.71 2.39 7.04
CA TYR A 123 2.77 3.12 6.19
C TYR A 123 2.56 4.56 6.68
N ALA A 124 2.37 4.78 7.98
CA ALA A 124 2.23 6.12 8.55
C ALA A 124 3.47 6.99 8.31
N VAL A 125 4.69 6.43 8.40
CA VAL A 125 5.93 7.15 8.07
C VAL A 125 5.96 7.55 6.59
N ASN A 126 5.54 6.66 5.68
CA ASN A 126 5.44 6.95 4.25
C ASN A 126 4.41 8.07 3.96
N VAL A 127 3.25 8.01 4.62
CA VAL A 127 2.21 9.05 4.55
C VAL A 127 2.74 10.41 5.01
N ILE A 128 3.47 10.46 6.12
CA ILE A 128 4.11 11.68 6.62
C ILE A 128 5.09 12.22 5.58
N TYR A 129 5.92 11.36 5.00
CA TYR A 129 6.89 11.75 3.97
C TYR A 129 6.22 12.42 2.76
N VAL A 130 5.13 11.84 2.24
CA VAL A 130 4.38 12.43 1.12
C VAL A 130 3.72 13.76 1.52
N GLY A 131 3.14 13.85 2.72
CA GLY A 131 2.58 15.10 3.23
C GLY A 131 3.63 16.22 3.35
N PHE A 132 4.82 15.91 3.86
CA PHE A 132 5.94 16.85 3.89
C PHE A 132 6.40 17.24 2.48
N ALA A 133 6.52 16.30 1.54
CA ALA A 133 6.91 16.58 0.16
C ALA A 133 5.93 17.54 -0.53
N ILE A 134 4.62 17.30 -0.41
CA ILE A 134 3.59 18.18 -1.00
C ILE A 134 3.60 19.56 -0.31
N SER A 135 3.83 19.60 1.00
CA SER A 135 3.88 20.87 1.74
C SER A 135 4.93 21.85 1.22
N VAL A 136 6.02 21.37 0.59
CA VAL A 136 7.10 22.22 0.06
C VAL A 136 6.61 23.15 -1.05
N PHE A 137 5.67 22.72 -1.87
CA PHE A 137 5.17 23.45 -3.04
C PHE A 137 3.97 24.36 -2.74
N LEU A 138 3.51 24.39 -1.49
CA LEU A 138 2.31 25.11 -1.09
C LEU A 138 2.65 26.22 -0.10
N ASP A 139 2.11 27.41 -0.38
CA ASP A 139 2.36 28.62 0.41
C ASP A 139 1.14 29.08 1.22
N SER A 140 -0.08 28.61 0.90
CA SER A 140 -1.31 28.94 1.62
C SER A 140 -2.01 27.71 2.19
N GLY A 141 -2.42 27.79 3.47
CA GLY A 141 -3.11 26.70 4.16
C GLY A 141 -4.49 26.39 3.58
N ALA A 142 -5.18 27.38 3.02
CA ALA A 142 -6.47 27.20 2.35
C ALA A 142 -6.32 26.43 1.04
N ALA A 143 -5.28 26.75 0.25
CA ALA A 143 -4.97 26.03 -0.98
C ALA A 143 -4.59 24.57 -0.70
N ALA A 144 -3.85 24.31 0.38
CA ALA A 144 -3.48 22.95 0.80
C ALA A 144 -4.69 22.04 1.04
N MET A 145 -5.77 22.57 1.64
CA MET A 145 -6.98 21.77 1.87
C MET A 145 -7.69 21.32 0.58
N GLN A 146 -7.49 22.02 -0.53
CA GLN A 146 -8.13 21.68 -1.80
C GLN A 146 -7.20 20.85 -2.70
N ILE A 147 -5.92 21.23 -2.75
CA ILE A 147 -4.94 20.62 -3.66
C ILE A 147 -4.50 19.24 -3.14
N VAL A 148 -4.30 19.07 -1.83
CA VAL A 148 -3.81 17.80 -1.27
C VAL A 148 -4.78 16.64 -1.53
N PRO A 149 -6.11 16.78 -1.31
CA PRO A 149 -7.09 15.77 -1.72
C PRO A 149 -7.00 15.39 -3.21
N PHE A 150 -6.83 16.38 -4.08
CA PHE A 150 -6.73 16.16 -5.52
C PHE A 150 -5.48 15.36 -5.88
N VAL A 151 -4.32 15.72 -5.29
CA VAL A 151 -3.07 14.96 -5.45
C VAL A 151 -3.23 13.53 -4.92
N TRP A 152 -3.90 13.34 -3.79
CA TRP A 152 -4.15 12.01 -3.23
C TRP A 152 -4.96 11.12 -4.18
N VAL A 153 -6.01 11.68 -4.82
CA VAL A 153 -6.80 10.96 -5.83
C VAL A 153 -5.96 10.59 -7.05
N VAL A 154 -5.05 11.47 -7.49
CA VAL A 154 -4.11 11.16 -8.58
C VAL A 154 -3.13 10.04 -8.19
N LEU A 155 -2.60 10.05 -6.97
CA LEU A 155 -1.74 8.98 -6.45
C LEU A 155 -2.47 7.63 -6.38
N TYR A 156 -3.74 7.65 -5.97
CA TYR A 156 -4.59 6.47 -5.95
C TYR A 156 -4.93 5.97 -7.37
N ALA A 157 -5.22 6.86 -8.31
CA ALA A 157 -5.45 6.50 -9.71
C ALA A 157 -4.20 5.88 -10.34
N TRP A 158 -3.01 6.42 -10.03
CA TRP A 158 -1.74 5.83 -10.46
C TRP A 158 -1.56 4.42 -9.89
N GLN A 159 -1.94 4.19 -8.63
CA GLN A 159 -1.88 2.87 -8.04
C GLN A 159 -2.77 1.86 -8.79
N LEU A 160 -4.00 2.24 -9.15
CA LEU A 160 -4.88 1.35 -9.92
C LEU A 160 -4.28 0.98 -11.28
N LEU A 161 -3.73 1.96 -12.00
CA LEU A 161 -3.07 1.72 -13.28
C LEU A 161 -1.84 0.82 -13.14
N PHE A 162 -1.05 1.02 -12.09
CA PHE A 162 0.13 0.21 -11.83
C PHE A 162 -0.24 -1.24 -11.47
N ALA A 163 -1.26 -1.43 -10.62
CA ALA A 163 -1.74 -2.76 -10.24
C ALA A 163 -2.23 -3.57 -11.45
N VAL A 164 -2.97 -2.94 -12.37
CA VAL A 164 -3.42 -3.60 -13.62
C VAL A 164 -2.23 -3.99 -14.50
N LYS A 165 -1.25 -3.10 -14.64
CA LYS A 165 -0.05 -3.40 -15.45
C LYS A 165 0.77 -4.53 -14.83
N ASP A 166 0.96 -4.53 -13.51
CA ASP A 166 1.74 -5.56 -12.82
C ASP A 166 1.08 -6.96 -12.89
N LEU A 167 -0.25 -7.00 -13.01
CA LEU A 167 -1.01 -8.23 -13.26
C LEU A 167 -0.77 -8.80 -14.68
N LEU A 168 -0.68 -7.91 -15.68
CA LEU A 168 -0.52 -8.31 -17.09
C LEU A 168 0.94 -8.63 -17.45
N SER A 169 1.87 -7.82 -16.95
CA SER A 169 3.31 -8.01 -17.11
C SER A 169 4.02 -7.68 -15.81
N SER A 170 4.54 -8.71 -15.14
CA SER A 170 5.23 -8.52 -13.87
C SER A 170 6.46 -7.63 -14.02
N PHE A 171 6.47 -6.51 -13.27
CA PHE A 171 7.62 -5.61 -13.24
C PHE A 171 8.79 -6.21 -12.44
N PRO A 172 10.04 -5.83 -12.76
CA PRO A 172 11.18 -6.16 -11.92
C PRO A 172 11.03 -5.56 -10.51
N LYS A 173 11.57 -6.26 -9.50
CA LYS A 173 11.43 -5.90 -8.08
C LYS A 173 11.89 -4.47 -7.77
N SER A 174 12.90 -3.97 -8.48
CA SER A 174 13.41 -2.60 -8.34
C SER A 174 12.35 -1.55 -8.67
N VAL A 175 11.57 -1.75 -9.74
CA VAL A 175 10.50 -0.83 -10.15
C VAL A 175 9.36 -0.85 -9.13
N ARG A 176 9.01 -2.03 -8.60
CA ARG A 176 8.02 -2.17 -7.53
C ARG A 176 8.43 -1.43 -6.25
N LEU A 177 9.71 -1.53 -5.87
CA LEU A 177 10.26 -0.82 -4.70
C LEU A 177 10.26 0.70 -4.88
N LEU A 178 10.69 1.20 -6.04
CA LEU A 178 10.67 2.63 -6.33
C LEU A 178 9.24 3.19 -6.31
N ASN A 179 8.29 2.46 -6.89
CA ASN A 179 6.90 2.89 -6.92
C ASN A 179 6.22 2.77 -5.54
N SER A 180 6.76 1.94 -4.62
CA SER A 180 6.29 1.86 -3.22
C SER A 180 6.58 3.13 -2.41
N LEU A 181 7.28 4.11 -2.97
CA LEU A 181 7.33 5.46 -2.40
C LEU A 181 5.94 6.11 -2.37
N ASN A 182 5.05 5.72 -3.29
CA ASN A 182 3.65 6.10 -3.21
C ASN A 182 2.95 5.21 -2.14
N PRO A 183 2.35 5.83 -1.09
CA PRO A 183 1.76 5.11 0.03
C PRO A 183 0.67 4.13 -0.40
N ASP A 184 -0.17 4.49 -1.38
CA ASP A 184 -1.28 3.64 -1.82
C ASP A 184 -0.80 2.31 -2.44
N ILE A 185 0.38 2.34 -3.07
CA ILE A 185 1.01 1.18 -3.69
C ILE A 185 1.58 0.24 -2.63
N ALA A 186 2.33 0.82 -1.69
CA ALA A 186 2.87 0.08 -0.56
C ALA A 186 1.74 -0.57 0.26
N LEU A 187 0.64 0.15 0.47
CA LEU A 187 -0.54 -0.34 1.17
C LEU A 187 -1.18 -1.54 0.48
N ALA A 188 -1.42 -1.44 -0.82
CA ALA A 188 -2.07 -2.50 -1.59
C ALA A 188 -1.21 -3.78 -1.65
N TYR A 189 0.11 -3.66 -1.85
CA TYR A 189 0.99 -4.83 -1.80
C TYR A 189 1.04 -5.45 -0.41
N GLY A 190 1.19 -4.63 0.64
CA GLY A 190 1.28 -5.14 2.01
C GLY A 190 0.02 -5.84 2.47
N LEU A 191 -1.15 -5.24 2.26
CA LEU A 191 -2.44 -5.88 2.58
C LEU A 191 -2.71 -7.09 1.68
N GLY A 192 -2.32 -7.03 0.41
CA GLY A 192 -2.42 -8.16 -0.51
C GLY A 192 -1.62 -9.37 0.00
N PHE A 193 -0.38 -9.16 0.44
CA PHE A 193 0.42 -10.22 1.03
C PHE A 193 -0.21 -10.75 2.32
N MET A 194 -0.63 -9.87 3.24
CA MET A 194 -1.27 -10.31 4.50
C MET A 194 -2.53 -11.14 4.27
N CYS A 195 -3.38 -10.73 3.33
CA CYS A 195 -4.59 -11.50 2.97
C CYS A 195 -4.24 -12.85 2.34
N GLN A 196 -3.18 -12.95 1.53
CA GLN A 196 -2.70 -14.21 0.98
C GLN A 196 -2.20 -15.17 2.08
N TYR A 197 -1.50 -14.67 3.09
CA TYR A 197 -1.06 -15.48 4.23
C TYR A 197 -2.25 -16.07 4.99
N GLU A 198 -3.32 -15.32 5.15
CA GLU A 198 -4.51 -15.78 5.86
C GLU A 198 -5.38 -16.76 5.07
N THR A 199 -5.44 -16.60 3.74
CA THR A 199 -6.26 -17.43 2.84
C THR A 199 -5.59 -18.75 2.47
N VAL A 200 -4.27 -18.75 2.24
CA VAL A 200 -3.53 -19.92 1.73
C VAL A 200 -2.79 -20.66 2.86
N GLY A 201 -2.49 -20.01 3.99
CA GLY A 201 -1.86 -20.63 5.16
C GLY A 201 -0.44 -21.17 4.95
N LYS A 202 0.14 -21.09 3.73
CA LYS A 202 1.53 -21.50 3.42
C LYS A 202 2.03 -20.78 2.16
N PHE A 203 3.12 -20.04 2.32
CA PHE A 203 3.79 -19.14 1.36
C PHE A 203 4.48 -19.82 0.15
N LEU A 204 4.14 -21.06 -0.22
CA LEU A 204 5.02 -21.87 -1.07
C LEU A 204 4.37 -22.32 -2.39
N PHE A 205 3.80 -21.37 -3.15
CA PHE A 205 3.41 -21.68 -4.54
C PHE A 205 3.59 -20.56 -5.57
N VAL A 206 3.89 -19.32 -5.18
CA VAL A 206 4.02 -18.21 -6.15
C VAL A 206 5.48 -17.91 -6.53
N PHE A 207 6.47 -18.35 -5.74
CA PHE A 207 7.89 -18.11 -6.07
C PHE A 207 8.57 -19.22 -6.91
N ASN A 208 7.86 -20.32 -7.24
CA ASN A 208 8.47 -21.44 -7.98
C ASN A 208 7.78 -21.74 -9.33
N SER A 209 7.05 -20.78 -9.88
CA SER A 209 6.45 -20.94 -11.21
C SER A 209 6.64 -19.77 -12.18
N LEU A 210 7.35 -18.70 -11.80
CA LEU A 210 7.86 -17.64 -12.68
C LEU A 210 9.13 -16.98 -12.12
#